data_AF-M2QXN2-F1
#
_entry.id   AF-M2QXN2-F1
#
_cell.length_a   1.000
_cell.length_b   1.000
_cell.length_c   1.000
_cell.angle_alpha   90.00
_cell.angle_beta   90.00
_cell.angle_gamma   90.00
#
_symmetry.space_group_name_H-M   'P 1'
#
loop_
_entity.id
_entity.type
_entity.pdbx_description
1 polymer ?
#
loop_
_entity_poly.entity_id
_entity_poly.type
_entity_poly.pdbx_seq_one_letter_code
_entity_poly.pdbx_strand_id
1 'polypeptide(L)'
;MILEVDAKYIKDMLNNPDLQPNATINRWIQGILLFTFELRHIPANKHRGPDALSRKEPTEEDWAERTKRWKKKIGENFLQF
;
A
#
# COMPACT_ATOMS: atom_id res chain seq x y z
N MET A 1 -5.36 13.59 -14.67
CA MET A 1 -4.69 13.61 -13.36
C MET A 1 -3.29 13.05 -13.52
N ILE A 2 -2.28 13.62 -12.85
CA ILE A 2 -0.90 13.09 -12.86
C ILE A 2 -0.69 12.34 -11.54
N LEU A 3 -0.21 11.10 -11.63
CA LEU A 3 0.18 10.28 -10.50
C LEU A 3 1.70 10.17 -10.47
N GLU A 4 2.31 10.82 -9.48
CA GLU A 4 3.75 10.77 -9.29
C GLU A 4 4.12 9.58 -8.40
N VAL A 5 5.14 8.82 -8.78
CA VAL A 5 5.66 7.68 -8.00
C VAL A 5 7.18 7.68 -8.03
N ASP A 6 7.83 7.25 -6.96
CA ASP A 6 9.28 7.03 -6.93
C ASP A 6 9.68 5.59 -7.31
N ALA A 7 8.72 4.66 -7.25
CA ALA A 7 8.91 3.28 -7.65
C ALA A 7 8.79 3.10 -9.17
N LYS A 8 9.94 3.10 -9.85
CA LYS A 8 10.04 2.88 -11.31
C LYS A 8 9.37 1.57 -11.77
N TYR A 9 9.41 0.52 -10.95
CA TYR A 9 8.85 -0.80 -11.27
C TYR A 9 7.33 -0.77 -11.54
N ILE A 10 6.59 0.15 -10.91
CA ILE A 10 5.14 0.29 -11.13
C ILE A 10 4.82 0.60 -12.59
N LYS A 11 5.68 1.40 -13.25
CA LYS A 11 5.50 1.75 -14.66
C LYS A 11 5.55 0.50 -15.54
N ASP A 12 6.53 -0.36 -15.31
CA ASP A 12 6.72 -1.57 -16.11
C ASP A 12 5.60 -2.59 -15.84
N MET A 13 5.12 -2.68 -14.59
CA MET A 13 3.98 -3.52 -14.23
C MET A 13 2.67 -3.09 -14.91
N LEU A 14 2.40 -1.79 -15.00
CA LEU A 14 1.18 -1.30 -15.65
C LEU A 14 1.24 -1.43 -17.18
N ASN A 15 2.43 -1.33 -17.77
CA ASN A 15 2.62 -1.52 -19.21
C ASN A 15 2.56 -2.99 -19.63
N ASN A 16 2.98 -3.92 -18.76
CA ASN A 16 3.01 -5.36 -19.04
C ASN A 16 2.38 -6.16 -17.88
N PRO A 17 1.06 -6.04 -17.67
CA PRO A 17 0.38 -6.63 -16.51
C PRO A 17 0.48 -8.15 -16.47
N ASP A 18 0.59 -8.83 -17.62
CA ASP A 18 0.62 -10.29 -17.71
C ASP A 18 1.99 -10.91 -17.39
N LEU A 19 3.04 -10.08 -17.22
CA LEU A 19 4.40 -10.57 -16.98
C LEU A 19 4.60 -11.10 -15.55
N GLN A 20 3.71 -10.75 -14.61
CA GLN A 20 3.79 -11.21 -13.24
C GLN A 20 2.89 -12.42 -12.97
N PRO A 21 3.44 -13.55 -12.50
CA PRO A 21 2.67 -14.75 -12.18
C PRO A 21 1.94 -14.67 -10.81
N ASN A 22 1.53 -13.48 -10.36
CA ASN A 22 0.90 -13.30 -9.04
C ASN A 22 -0.55 -12.79 -9.17
N ALA A 23 -1.50 -13.67 -8.85
CA ALA A 23 -2.94 -13.39 -8.90
C ALA A 23 -3.36 -12.17 -8.05
N THR A 24 -2.70 -11.93 -6.90
CA THR A 24 -3.01 -10.76 -6.06
C THR A 24 -2.62 -9.47 -6.75
N ILE A 25 -1.46 -9.46 -7.40
CA ILE A 25 -0.97 -8.26 -8.08
C ILE A 25 -1.80 -7.97 -9.33
N ASN A 26 -2.17 -9.00 -10.10
CA ASN A 26 -3.00 -8.84 -11.28
C ASN A 26 -4.38 -8.24 -10.94
N ARG A 27 -4.97 -8.61 -9.79
CA ARG A 27 -6.22 -8.00 -9.32
C ARG A 27 -6.07 -6.50 -9.02
N TRP A 28 -4.95 -6.10 -8.40
CA TRP A 28 -4.68 -4.69 -8.14
C TRP A 28 -4.43 -3.91 -9.44
N ILE A 29 -3.71 -4.48 -10.39
CA ILE A 29 -3.50 -3.83 -11.70
C ILE A 29 -4.84 -3.62 -12.41
N GLN A 30 -5.71 -4.63 -12.44
CA GLN A 30 -7.05 -4.46 -13.02
C GLN A 30 -7.85 -3.34 -12.36
N GLY A 31 -7.78 -3.21 -11.03
CA GLY A 31 -8.43 -2.10 -10.32
C GLY A 31 -7.84 -0.74 -10.66
N ILE A 32 -6.50 -0.64 -10.78
CA ILE A 32 -5.81 0.60 -11.15
C ILE A 32 -6.17 1.03 -12.58
N LEU A 33 -6.30 0.08 -13.50
CA LEU A 33 -6.65 0.33 -14.91
C LEU A 33 -8.07 0.88 -15.11
N LEU A 34 -8.92 0.88 -14.07
CA LEU A 34 -10.24 1.52 -14.11
C LEU A 34 -10.15 3.07 -14.09
N PHE A 35 -8.99 3.64 -13.80
CA PHE A 35 -8.78 5.09 -13.70
C PHE A 35 -7.96 5.62 -14.88
N THR A 36 -8.23 6.85 -15.30
CA THR A 36 -7.45 7.55 -16.32
C THR A 36 -6.47 8.54 -15.67
N PHE A 37 -5.17 8.28 -15.81
CA PHE A 37 -4.11 9.11 -15.25
C PHE A 37 -2.82 9.03 -16.08
N GLU A 38 -1.96 10.02 -15.92
CA GLU A 38 -0.58 10.00 -16.42
C GLU A 38 0.34 9.56 -15.28
N LEU A 39 1.02 8.42 -15.43
CA LEU A 39 2.01 7.98 -14.46
C LEU A 39 3.36 8.64 -14.72
N ARG A 40 3.89 9.36 -13.72
CA ARG A 40 5.19 10.02 -13.80
C ARG A 40 6.12 9.52 -12.72
N HIS A 41 7.28 9.01 -13.14
CA HIS A 41 8.33 8.69 -12.18
C HIS A 41 9.06 9.96 -11.74
N ILE A 42 9.21 10.14 -10.42
CA ILE A 42 10.02 11.22 -9.84
C ILE A 42 11.08 10.64 -8.90
N PRO A 43 12.28 11.23 -8.79
CA PRO A 43 13.28 10.74 -7.83
C PRO A 43 12.76 10.85 -6.38
N ALA A 44 13.15 9.89 -5.53
CA ALA A 44 12.67 9.79 -4.14
C ALA A 44 12.85 11.09 -3.32
N ASN A 45 13.89 11.89 -3.59
CA ASN A 45 14.10 13.18 -2.93
C ASN A 45 12.99 14.22 -3.19
N LYS A 46 12.24 14.06 -4.28
CA LYS A 46 11.04 14.86 -4.63
C LYS A 46 9.74 14.20 -4.13
N HIS A 47 9.79 12.95 -3.69
CA HIS A 47 8.65 12.20 -3.17
C HIS A 47 8.59 12.18 -1.63
N ARG A 48 9.32 13.09 -0.95
CA ARG A 48 9.51 13.05 0.51
C ARG A 48 8.25 13.21 1.33
N GLY A 49 7.24 13.95 0.86
CA GLY A 49 5.98 14.13 1.59
C GLY A 49 5.23 12.79 1.75
N PRO A 50 4.85 12.13 0.65
CA PRO A 50 4.23 10.81 0.71
C PRO A 50 5.12 9.74 1.35
N ASP A 51 6.45 9.77 1.10
CA ASP A 51 7.39 8.83 1.73
C ASP A 51 7.43 9.00 3.26
N ALA A 52 7.45 10.24 3.75
CA ALA A 52 7.40 10.52 5.19
C ALA A 52 6.07 10.08 5.83
N LEU A 53 4.95 10.21 5.11
CA LEU A 53 3.65 9.71 5.57
C LEU A 53 3.63 8.17 5.65
N SER A 54 4.19 7.48 4.66
CA SER A 54 4.29 6.02 4.67
C SER A 54 5.21 5.49 5.78
N ARG A 55 6.15 6.31 6.24
CA ARG A 55 7.12 5.98 7.29
C ARG A 55 6.81 6.63 8.64
N LYS A 56 5.61 7.22 8.80
CA LYS A 56 5.21 7.82 10.06
C LYS A 56 5.28 6.75 11.16
N GLU A 57 6.05 7.03 12.20
CA GLU A 57 6.07 6.16 13.37
C GLU A 57 4.68 6.15 14.05
N PRO A 58 4.22 5.00 14.54
CA PRO A 58 2.95 4.94 15.24
C PRO A 58 2.99 5.83 16.48
N THR A 59 1.94 6.62 16.70
CA THR A 59 1.78 7.41 17.93
C THR A 59 1.46 6.52 19.13
N GLU A 60 1.54 7.07 20.34
CA GLU A 60 1.09 6.34 21.54
C GLU A 60 -0.38 5.88 21.43
N GLU A 61 -1.23 6.68 20.79
CA GLU A 61 -2.63 6.30 20.52
C GLU A 61 -2.71 5.15 19.52
N ASP A 62 -1.92 5.17 18.45
CA ASP A 62 -1.83 4.06 17.49
C ASP A 62 -1.37 2.77 18.20
N TRP A 63 -0.43 2.85 19.13
CA TRP A 63 0.01 1.74 19.95
C TRP A 63 -1.11 1.24 20.88
N ALA A 64 -1.79 2.15 21.58
CA ALA A 64 -2.90 1.81 22.48
C ALA A 64 -4.05 1.12 21.74
N GLU A 65 -4.40 1.60 20.54
CA GLU A 65 -5.42 0.98 19.69
C GLU A 65 -4.98 -0.42 19.24
N ARG A 66 -3.74 -0.57 18.77
CA ARG A 66 -3.19 -1.88 18.35
C ARG A 66 -3.21 -2.87 19.50
N THR A 67 -2.80 -2.47 20.70
CA THR A 67 -2.85 -3.33 21.89
C THR A 67 -4.28 -3.70 22.26
N LYS A 68 -5.24 -2.76 22.21
CA LYS A 68 -6.66 -3.05 22.46
C LYS A 68 -7.22 -4.04 21.44
N ARG A 69 -6.91 -3.84 20.16
CA ARG A 69 -7.31 -4.74 19.06
C ARG A 69 -6.71 -6.14 19.23
N TRP A 70 -5.44 -6.22 19.61
CA TRP A 70 -4.77 -7.49 19.86
C TRP A 70 -5.40 -8.24 21.04
N LYS A 71 -5.65 -7.54 22.17
CA LYS A 71 -6.35 -8.09 23.34
C LYS A 71 -7.76 -8.58 23.02
N LYS A 72 -8.50 -7.85 22.18
CA LYS A 72 -9.82 -8.29 21.70
C LYS A 72 -9.72 -9.57 20.87
N LYS A 73 -8.78 -9.62 19.91
CA LYS A 73 -8.59 -10.77 19.02
C LYS A 73 -8.17 -12.04 19.77
N ILE A 74 -7.28 -11.93 20.76
CA ILE A 74 -6.90 -13.08 21.60
C ILE A 74 -8.07 -13.52 22.49
N GLY A 75 -8.85 -12.59 23.06
CA GLY A 75 -10.00 -12.90 23.90
C GLY A 75 -11.14 -13.56 23.13
N GLU A 76 -11.40 -13.13 21.89
CA GLU A 76 -12.37 -13.76 20.98
C GLU A 76 -11.92 -15.17 20.56
N ASN A 77 -10.62 -15.37 20.33
CA ASN A 77 -10.07 -16.70 20.02
C ASN A 77 -9.97 -17.62 21.24
N PHE A 78 -9.94 -17.08 22.47
CA PHE A 78 -9.93 -17.89 23.71
C PHE A 78 -11.30 -18.49 24.05
N LEU A 79 -12.39 -17.94 23.48
CA LEU A 79 -13.76 -18.44 23.64
C LEU A 79 -14.14 -19.51 22.58
N GLN A 80 -13.21 -19.88 21.70
CA GLN A 80 -13.40 -20.89 20.65
C GLN A 80 -12.75 -22.25 20.99
N PHE A 81 -12.29 -22.43 22.24
CA PHE A 81 -11.79 -23.71 22.79
C PHE A 81 -12.61 -24.13 24.00
#